data_AF-A0A9C9N5V3-F1
#
_entry.id   AF-A0A9C9N5V3-F1
#
_cell.length_a   1.000
_cell.length_b   1.000
_cell.length_c   1.000
_cell.angle_alpha   90.00
_cell.angle_beta   90.00
_cell.angle_gamma   90.00
#
_symmetry.space_group_name_H-M   'P 1'
#
loop_
_entity.id
_entity.type
_entity.pdbx_description
1 polymer ?
#
loop_
_entity_poly.entity_id
_entity_poly.type
_entity_poly.pdbx_seq_one_letter_code
_entity_poly.pdbx_strand_id
1 'polypeptide(L)'
;MKLATKDAELFFKLMWRLQFYVNQQHQILPNADSVEEYAAIPLQERVQVRDVLWENPGLIDVYVAENPHGLPDNELDIIRKWKRFVAGTFYIFRCLKKHTIFIGDDQVYGVLALYDSLEEMIYGQQLPIMVKAVLLPFKGEIVYDGALTFYNVRFGGGVRSRLKEEYMAAKQNGRIITTLEPELAQATRQTREKPDQDWHSEIDVLAKMTEKMKGGPAVQSSAFGLLRASVKLTQAAVQNPDNLDQLWKLERRVRTALTRLQTTLNRAERYS
;
A
#
# COMPACT_ATOMS: atom_id res chain seq x y z
N MET A 1 4.21 -13.09 -2.82
CA MET A 1 5.36 -12.22 -2.52
C MET A 1 5.75 -12.39 -1.06
N LYS A 2 7.03 -12.57 -0.82
CA LYS A 2 7.59 -12.87 0.49
C LYS A 2 9.05 -12.46 0.54
N LEU A 3 9.60 -12.35 1.74
CA LEU A 3 11.03 -12.14 1.93
C LEU A 3 11.84 -13.27 1.28
N ALA A 4 13.12 -12.98 0.98
CA ALA A 4 14.07 -14.04 0.69
C ALA A 4 14.20 -14.97 1.90
N THR A 5 14.46 -16.26 1.67
CA THR A 5 14.51 -17.25 2.77
C THR A 5 15.47 -16.86 3.89
N LYS A 6 16.66 -16.36 3.54
CA LYS A 6 17.66 -15.88 4.51
C LYS A 6 17.16 -14.70 5.36
N ASP A 7 16.35 -13.84 4.78
CA ASP A 7 15.76 -12.69 5.45
C ASP A 7 14.62 -13.11 6.39
N ALA A 8 13.81 -14.09 5.98
CA ALA A 8 12.81 -14.69 6.85
C ALA A 8 13.45 -15.46 8.03
N GLU A 9 14.52 -16.23 7.78
CA GLU A 9 15.31 -16.90 8.82
C GLU A 9 15.87 -15.90 9.84
N LEU A 10 16.45 -14.80 9.35
CA LEU A 10 16.95 -13.73 10.22
C LEU A 10 15.80 -13.11 11.03
N PHE A 11 14.65 -12.84 10.41
CA PHE A 11 13.49 -12.31 11.12
C PHE A 11 13.09 -13.21 12.30
N PHE A 12 12.91 -14.51 12.08
CA PHE A 12 12.51 -15.44 13.13
C PHE A 12 13.61 -15.67 14.17
N LYS A 13 14.89 -15.70 13.75
CA LYS A 13 16.04 -15.74 14.66
C LYS A 13 15.96 -14.61 15.70
N LEU A 14 15.67 -13.39 15.25
CA LEU A 14 15.58 -12.21 16.11
C LEU A 14 14.28 -12.18 16.91
N MET A 15 13.15 -12.50 16.28
CA MET A 15 11.84 -12.46 16.92
C MET A 15 11.73 -13.45 18.08
N TRP A 16 12.21 -14.69 17.89
CA TRP A 16 12.15 -15.71 18.94
C TRP A 16 13.07 -15.38 20.11
N ARG A 17 14.24 -14.77 19.88
CA ARG A 17 15.13 -14.33 20.97
C ARG A 17 14.52 -13.21 21.80
N LEU A 18 13.90 -12.22 21.14
CA LEU A 18 13.20 -11.14 21.82
C LEU A 18 12.00 -11.68 22.62
N GLN A 19 11.16 -12.51 22.00
CA GLN A 19 10.00 -13.09 22.70
C GLN A 19 10.41 -14.04 23.82
N PHE A 20 11.46 -14.84 23.65
CA PHE A 20 11.98 -15.69 24.71
C PHE A 20 12.46 -14.87 25.91
N TYR A 21 13.14 -13.75 25.68
CA TYR A 21 13.50 -12.82 26.74
C TYR A 21 12.26 -12.29 27.48
N VAL A 22 11.23 -11.84 26.76
CA VAL A 22 9.96 -11.40 27.36
C VAL A 22 9.31 -12.53 28.17
N ASN A 23 9.36 -13.76 27.66
CA ASN A 23 8.87 -14.93 28.36
C ASN A 23 9.61 -15.16 29.68
N GLN A 24 10.93 -15.00 29.70
CA GLN A 24 11.74 -15.15 30.92
C GLN A 24 11.42 -14.08 31.96
N GLN A 25 11.21 -12.82 31.53
CA GLN A 25 10.88 -11.71 32.45
C GLN A 25 9.50 -11.85 33.08
N HIS A 26 8.53 -12.43 32.36
CA HIS A 26 7.13 -12.50 32.79
C HIS A 26 6.66 -13.92 33.17
N GLN A 27 7.50 -14.94 32.99
CA GLN A 27 7.24 -16.35 33.31
C GLN A 27 5.92 -16.90 32.72
N ILE A 28 5.58 -16.50 31.49
CA ILE A 28 4.29 -16.81 30.86
C ILE A 28 4.21 -18.28 30.44
N LEU A 29 5.26 -18.78 29.79
CA LEU A 29 5.44 -20.16 29.35
C LEU A 29 6.63 -20.75 30.10
N PRO A 30 6.43 -21.33 31.29
CA PRO A 30 7.50 -21.77 32.18
C PRO A 30 8.25 -23.02 31.68
N ASN A 31 7.76 -23.69 30.64
CA ASN A 31 8.32 -24.93 30.10
C ASN A 31 9.36 -24.71 28.99
N ALA A 32 9.73 -23.45 28.70
CA ALA A 32 10.76 -23.13 27.71
C ALA A 32 12.01 -22.60 28.41
N ASP A 33 13.07 -23.41 28.42
CA ASP A 33 14.35 -23.09 29.04
C ASP A 33 15.38 -22.55 28.01
N SER A 34 15.07 -22.69 26.71
CA SER A 34 15.90 -22.18 25.61
C SER A 34 15.08 -21.50 24.51
N VAL A 35 15.76 -20.73 23.66
CA VAL A 35 15.16 -20.08 22.48
C VAL A 35 14.61 -21.14 21.51
N GLU A 36 15.30 -22.26 21.37
CA GLU A 36 14.92 -23.38 20.50
C GLU A 36 13.66 -24.08 21.00
N GLU A 37 13.57 -24.33 22.31
CA GLU A 37 12.35 -24.86 22.93
C GLU A 37 11.19 -23.89 22.78
N TYR A 38 11.41 -22.59 23.04
CA TYR A 38 10.40 -21.57 22.82
C TYR A 38 9.93 -21.53 21.35
N ALA A 39 10.86 -21.62 20.40
CA ALA A 39 10.53 -21.62 18.97
C ALA A 39 9.68 -22.82 18.54
N ALA A 40 9.85 -23.97 19.21
CA ALA A 40 9.09 -25.20 18.97
C ALA A 40 7.64 -25.12 19.52
N ILE A 41 7.35 -24.19 20.44
CA ILE A 41 5.99 -24.03 20.97
C ILE A 41 5.03 -23.58 19.86
N PRO A 42 3.80 -24.15 19.79
CA PRO A 42 2.78 -23.73 18.86
C PRO A 42 2.50 -22.22 18.91
N LEU A 43 2.24 -21.60 17.76
CA LEU A 43 1.98 -20.16 17.68
C LEU A 43 0.84 -19.72 18.61
N GLN A 44 -0.21 -20.55 18.73
CA GLN A 44 -1.39 -20.25 19.55
C GLN A 44 -1.06 -20.01 21.03
N GLU A 45 -0.07 -20.71 21.57
CA GLU A 45 0.38 -20.53 22.96
C GLU A 45 1.30 -19.31 23.07
N ARG A 46 2.18 -19.10 22.08
CA ARG A 46 3.10 -17.95 22.02
C ARG A 46 2.40 -16.61 21.85
N VAL A 47 1.13 -16.57 21.43
CA VAL A 47 0.35 -15.33 21.32
C VAL A 47 0.35 -14.56 22.65
N GLN A 48 0.35 -15.23 23.80
CA GLN A 48 0.37 -14.55 25.11
C GLN A 48 1.66 -13.74 25.33
N VAL A 49 2.81 -14.32 25.00
CA VAL A 49 4.13 -13.64 25.10
C VAL A 49 4.23 -12.50 24.09
N ARG A 50 3.74 -12.74 22.87
CA ARG A 50 3.65 -11.74 21.81
C ARG A 50 2.80 -10.54 22.25
N ASP A 51 1.64 -10.77 22.84
CA ASP A 51 0.74 -9.69 23.25
C ASP A 51 1.39 -8.82 24.35
N VAL A 52 2.06 -9.44 25.33
CA VAL A 52 2.83 -8.71 26.36
C VAL A 52 3.95 -7.86 25.75
N LEU A 53 4.67 -8.37 24.75
CA LEU A 53 5.72 -7.63 24.04
C LEU A 53 5.15 -6.35 23.39
N TRP A 54 4.02 -6.45 22.69
CA TRP A 54 3.46 -5.31 21.95
C TRP A 54 2.66 -4.35 22.85
N GLU A 55 2.15 -4.81 23.99
CA GLU A 55 1.57 -3.96 25.02
C GLU A 55 2.65 -3.17 25.79
N ASN A 56 3.87 -3.71 25.89
CA ASN A 56 4.98 -3.12 26.63
C ASN A 56 6.23 -2.93 25.73
N PRO A 57 6.19 -2.02 24.74
CA PRO A 57 7.29 -1.86 23.78
C PRO A 57 8.61 -1.37 24.40
N GLY A 58 8.59 -0.89 25.66
CA GLY A 58 9.81 -0.59 26.42
C GLY A 58 10.70 -1.81 26.67
N LEU A 59 10.13 -3.03 26.65
CA LEU A 59 10.90 -4.29 26.76
C LEU A 59 11.92 -4.44 25.63
N ILE A 60 11.66 -3.83 24.46
CA ILE A 60 12.61 -3.83 23.34
C ILE A 60 13.87 -3.04 23.71
N ASP A 61 13.74 -1.89 24.38
CA ASP A 61 14.91 -1.09 24.78
C ASP A 61 15.75 -1.83 25.82
N VAL A 62 15.10 -2.46 26.79
CA VAL A 62 15.77 -3.25 27.83
C VAL A 62 16.51 -4.43 27.20
N TYR A 63 15.86 -5.19 26.32
CA TYR A 63 16.48 -6.29 25.59
C TYR A 63 17.70 -5.85 24.78
N VAL A 64 17.59 -4.72 24.07
CA VAL A 64 18.69 -4.17 23.25
C VAL A 64 19.85 -3.69 24.12
N ALA A 65 19.57 -3.15 25.31
CA ALA A 65 20.58 -2.65 26.24
C ALA A 65 21.32 -3.79 26.97
N GLU A 66 20.60 -4.81 27.41
CA GLU A 66 21.17 -5.97 28.12
C GLU A 66 21.87 -6.94 27.16
N ASN A 67 21.38 -7.05 25.92
CA ASN A 67 21.87 -7.96 24.89
C ASN A 67 22.17 -9.39 25.40
N PRO A 68 21.20 -10.07 26.04
CA PRO A 68 21.44 -11.34 26.73
C PRO A 68 21.93 -12.47 25.80
N HIS A 69 21.67 -12.36 24.50
CA HIS A 69 22.06 -13.34 23.49
C HIS A 69 23.30 -12.95 22.68
N GLY A 70 24.01 -11.87 23.06
CA GLY A 70 25.24 -11.44 22.39
C GLY A 70 25.07 -11.13 20.89
N LEU A 71 23.93 -10.56 20.51
CA LEU A 71 23.65 -10.21 19.12
C LEU A 71 24.57 -9.07 18.64
N PRO A 72 25.00 -9.10 17.37
CA PRO A 72 25.78 -8.02 16.78
C PRO A 72 24.93 -6.75 16.59
N ASP A 73 25.58 -5.59 16.55
CA ASP A 73 24.91 -4.27 16.53
C ASP A 73 23.93 -4.09 15.36
N ASN A 74 24.24 -4.67 14.20
CA ASN A 74 23.36 -4.62 13.03
C ASN A 74 22.06 -5.40 13.23
N GLU A 75 22.08 -6.50 14.00
CA GLU A 75 20.89 -7.27 14.36
C GLU A 75 20.10 -6.59 15.48
N LEU A 76 20.80 -6.00 16.46
CA LEU A 76 20.16 -5.17 17.50
C LEU A 76 19.48 -3.93 16.91
N ASP A 77 20.03 -3.33 15.86
CA ASP A 77 19.40 -2.20 15.17
C ASP A 77 18.06 -2.57 14.53
N ILE A 78 17.96 -3.78 13.94
CA ILE A 78 16.69 -4.29 13.41
C ILE A 78 15.65 -4.39 14.54
N ILE A 79 16.04 -5.00 15.67
CA ILE A 79 15.14 -5.16 16.82
C ILE A 79 14.71 -3.80 17.38
N ARG A 80 15.64 -2.86 17.52
CA ARG A 80 15.35 -1.49 17.99
C ARG A 80 14.31 -0.80 17.11
N LYS A 81 14.40 -0.99 15.79
CA LYS A 81 13.44 -0.41 14.84
C LYS A 81 12.04 -0.98 14.98
N TRP A 82 11.85 -2.19 15.50
CA TRP A 82 10.52 -2.76 15.74
C TRP A 82 9.65 -1.95 16.70
N LYS A 83 10.21 -1.02 17.49
CA LYS A 83 9.42 -0.02 18.23
C LYS A 83 8.58 0.91 17.35
N ARG A 84 8.89 1.01 16.06
CA ARG A 84 8.11 1.77 15.07
C ARG A 84 6.94 0.95 14.50
N PHE A 85 6.53 -0.12 15.19
CA PHE A 85 5.45 -0.99 14.76
C PHE A 85 4.13 -0.22 14.61
N VAL A 86 3.25 -0.77 13.76
CA VAL A 86 1.86 -0.33 13.67
C VAL A 86 0.98 -1.54 13.97
N ALA A 87 0.33 -1.52 15.14
CA ALA A 87 -0.61 -2.54 15.55
C ALA A 87 -2.05 -2.06 15.31
N GLY A 88 -2.91 -2.94 14.83
CA GLY A 88 -4.30 -2.57 14.60
C GLY A 88 -5.10 -3.62 13.85
N THR A 89 -6.29 -3.20 13.43
CA THR A 89 -7.14 -3.96 12.53
C THR A 89 -6.96 -3.45 11.11
N PHE A 90 -6.67 -4.35 10.19
CA PHE A 90 -6.40 -4.05 8.79
C PHE A 90 -7.33 -4.84 7.88
N TYR A 91 -7.59 -4.28 6.69
CA TYR A 91 -8.18 -4.98 5.57
C TYR A 91 -7.07 -5.42 4.62
N ILE A 92 -6.86 -6.72 4.48
CA ILE A 92 -6.12 -7.27 3.35
C ILE A 92 -6.98 -7.04 2.11
N PHE A 93 -6.61 -6.03 1.32
CA PHE A 93 -7.43 -5.56 0.21
C PHE A 93 -7.01 -6.20 -1.12
N ARG A 94 -5.70 -6.38 -1.35
CA ARG A 94 -5.18 -6.89 -2.63
C ARG A 94 -3.77 -7.46 -2.52
N CYS A 95 -3.52 -8.62 -3.13
CA CYS A 95 -2.16 -9.14 -3.34
C CYS A 95 -1.59 -8.60 -4.66
N LEU A 96 -0.43 -7.94 -4.63
CA LEU A 96 0.29 -7.48 -5.83
C LEU A 96 1.59 -8.26 -6.01
N LYS A 97 2.27 -8.10 -7.16
CA LYS A 97 3.55 -8.77 -7.40
C LYS A 97 4.64 -8.42 -6.37
N LYS A 98 4.66 -7.18 -5.87
CA LYS A 98 5.70 -6.68 -4.95
C LYS A 98 5.32 -6.75 -3.48
N HIS A 99 4.08 -6.48 -3.11
CA HIS A 99 3.60 -6.45 -1.73
C HIS A 99 2.09 -6.74 -1.67
N THR A 100 1.59 -7.11 -0.51
CA THR A 100 0.16 -7.21 -0.22
C THR A 100 -0.32 -5.90 0.38
N ILE A 101 -1.48 -5.41 -0.06
CA ILE A 101 -2.06 -4.15 0.38
C ILE A 101 -2.89 -4.39 1.64
N PHE A 102 -2.46 -3.75 2.73
CA PHE A 102 -3.18 -3.66 3.99
C PHE A 102 -3.73 -2.25 4.13
N ILE A 103 -5.00 -2.10 4.49
CA ILE A 103 -5.65 -0.80 4.72
C ILE A 103 -6.10 -0.75 6.17
N GLY A 104 -5.67 0.26 6.93
CA GLY A 104 -6.04 0.45 8.34
C GLY A 104 -5.83 1.89 8.76
N ASP A 105 -6.74 2.43 9.58
CA ASP A 105 -6.72 3.82 10.06
C ASP A 105 -6.46 4.86 8.96
N ASP A 106 -7.18 4.74 7.84
CA ASP A 106 -7.07 5.57 6.63
C ASP A 106 -5.68 5.60 5.97
N GLN A 107 -4.79 4.68 6.35
CA GLN A 107 -3.48 4.47 5.76
C GLN A 107 -3.46 3.19 4.92
N VAL A 108 -2.57 3.18 3.91
CA VAL A 108 -2.40 2.06 2.99
C VAL A 108 -0.96 1.59 3.05
N TYR A 109 -0.77 0.33 3.46
CA TYR A 109 0.53 -0.29 3.65
C TYR A 109 0.80 -1.35 2.59
N GLY A 110 2.03 -1.37 2.07
CA GLY A 110 2.55 -2.49 1.28
C GLY A 110 3.32 -3.44 2.19
N VAL A 111 2.75 -4.61 2.46
CA VAL A 111 3.27 -5.60 3.42
C VAL A 111 3.80 -6.83 2.70
N LEU A 112 5.00 -7.28 3.08
CA LEU A 112 5.60 -8.53 2.65
C LEU A 112 5.28 -9.66 3.63
N ALA A 113 5.16 -10.86 3.06
CA ALA A 113 5.04 -12.07 3.84
C ALA A 113 6.42 -12.59 4.29
N LEU A 114 6.45 -13.47 5.30
CA LEU A 114 7.67 -14.09 5.82
C LEU A 114 7.98 -15.39 5.04
N TYR A 115 7.62 -16.57 5.55
CA TYR A 115 7.85 -17.84 4.86
C TYR A 115 6.75 -18.22 3.86
N ASP A 116 5.51 -18.25 4.32
CA ASP A 116 4.35 -18.49 3.46
C ASP A 116 3.91 -17.16 2.86
N SER A 117 3.51 -17.17 1.61
CA SER A 117 2.92 -15.99 1.02
C SER A 117 1.55 -15.74 1.65
N LEU A 118 1.18 -14.46 1.80
CA LEU A 118 -0.13 -14.09 2.32
C LEU A 118 -1.27 -14.65 1.48
N GLU A 119 -1.06 -14.87 0.18
CA GLU A 119 -2.04 -15.48 -0.72
C GLU A 119 -2.30 -16.97 -0.39
N GLU A 120 -1.25 -17.73 -0.04
CA GLU A 120 -1.37 -19.11 0.43
C GLU A 120 -2.11 -19.16 1.78
N MET A 121 -1.78 -18.25 2.72
CA MET A 121 -2.43 -18.18 4.04
C MET A 121 -3.92 -17.82 3.97
N ILE A 122 -4.34 -17.13 2.90
CA ILE A 122 -5.73 -16.70 2.70
C ILE A 122 -6.59 -17.81 2.09
N TYR A 123 -6.01 -18.93 1.64
CA TYR A 123 -6.71 -20.12 1.12
C TYR A 123 -7.82 -19.82 0.10
N GLY A 124 -7.63 -18.81 -0.75
CA GLY A 124 -8.60 -18.42 -1.77
C GLY A 124 -9.85 -17.69 -1.25
N GLN A 125 -9.87 -17.21 0.00
CA GLN A 125 -10.94 -16.35 0.49
C GLN A 125 -11.08 -15.09 -0.36
N GLN A 126 -12.31 -14.61 -0.51
CA GLN A 126 -12.60 -13.41 -1.28
C GLN A 126 -12.17 -12.15 -0.50
N LEU A 127 -11.28 -11.36 -1.09
CA LEU A 127 -10.91 -10.06 -0.57
C LEU A 127 -12.08 -9.06 -0.65
N PRO A 128 -12.14 -8.07 0.26
CA PRO A 128 -11.21 -7.82 1.35
C PRO A 128 -11.43 -8.76 2.56
N ILE A 129 -10.36 -9.04 3.30
CA ILE A 129 -10.39 -9.83 4.54
C ILE A 129 -9.92 -8.94 5.68
N MET A 130 -10.63 -8.95 6.80
CA MET A 130 -10.25 -8.18 7.97
C MET A 130 -9.38 -9.02 8.90
N VAL A 131 -8.26 -8.46 9.34
CA VAL A 131 -7.28 -9.12 10.20
C VAL A 131 -6.83 -8.19 11.32
N LYS A 132 -6.52 -8.72 12.51
CA LYS A 132 -5.70 -8.03 13.50
C LYS A 132 -4.24 -8.43 13.25
N ALA A 133 -3.36 -7.45 13.13
CA ALA A 133 -1.95 -7.67 12.80
C ALA A 133 -1.06 -6.64 13.51
N VAL A 134 0.24 -6.96 13.56
CA VAL A 134 1.29 -6.00 13.92
C VAL A 134 2.23 -5.90 12.73
N LEU A 135 2.37 -4.70 12.18
CA LEU A 135 3.26 -4.39 11.06
C LEU A 135 4.59 -3.88 11.60
N LEU A 136 5.70 -4.41 11.09
CA LEU A 136 7.05 -4.14 11.56
C LEU A 136 7.95 -3.63 10.44
N PRO A 137 8.86 -2.68 10.71
CA PRO A 137 9.97 -2.40 9.81
C PRO A 137 10.92 -3.58 9.77
N PHE A 138 11.34 -3.97 8.56
CA PHE A 138 12.40 -4.96 8.37
C PHE A 138 13.18 -4.66 7.09
N LYS A 139 14.44 -4.23 7.24
CA LYS A 139 15.37 -3.94 6.14
C LYS A 139 14.77 -3.02 5.07
N GLY A 140 14.08 -1.97 5.48
CA GLY A 140 13.45 -1.00 4.59
C GLY A 140 12.11 -1.42 3.99
N GLU A 141 11.61 -2.62 4.29
CA GLU A 141 10.27 -3.08 3.92
C GLU A 141 9.36 -3.16 5.15
N ILE A 142 8.06 -3.38 4.93
CA ILE A 142 7.10 -3.70 6.00
C ILE A 142 6.77 -5.18 5.96
N VAL A 143 6.88 -5.85 7.10
CA VAL A 143 6.43 -7.23 7.30
C VAL A 143 5.37 -7.28 8.40
N TYR A 144 4.70 -8.41 8.56
CA TYR A 144 3.91 -8.67 9.76
C TYR A 144 4.75 -9.44 10.78
N ASP A 145 4.32 -9.48 12.04
CA ASP A 145 5.07 -10.08 13.15
C ASP A 145 5.08 -11.62 13.19
N GLY A 146 4.57 -12.28 12.16
CA GLY A 146 4.42 -13.74 12.11
C GLY A 146 3.06 -14.24 12.61
N ALA A 147 2.16 -13.37 13.08
CA ALA A 147 0.80 -13.74 13.48
C ALA A 147 -0.27 -12.85 12.83
N LEU A 148 -1.35 -13.47 12.37
CA LEU A 148 -2.55 -12.79 11.88
C LEU A 148 -3.78 -13.40 12.55
N THR A 149 -4.62 -12.56 13.13
CA THR A 149 -5.94 -12.98 13.61
C THR A 149 -6.98 -12.63 12.57
N PHE A 150 -7.58 -13.62 11.93
CA PHE A 150 -8.59 -13.42 10.89
C PHE A 150 -9.99 -13.22 11.50
N TYR A 151 -10.73 -12.24 11.00
CA TYR A 151 -12.14 -12.05 11.35
C TYR A 151 -13.05 -12.67 10.29
N ASN A 152 -14.00 -13.49 10.71
CA ASN A 152 -14.99 -14.11 9.82
C ASN A 152 -16.13 -13.12 9.50
N VAL A 153 -15.83 -12.11 8.67
CA VAL A 153 -16.77 -11.05 8.29
C VAL A 153 -16.84 -10.94 6.77
N ARG A 154 -18.05 -10.76 6.22
CA ARG A 154 -18.27 -10.47 4.80
C ARG A 154 -18.60 -8.99 4.60
N PHE A 155 -17.98 -8.38 3.59
CA PHE A 155 -18.15 -6.96 3.31
C PHE A 155 -19.11 -6.72 2.13
N GLY A 156 -20.12 -5.88 2.34
CA GLY A 156 -21.02 -5.40 1.31
C GLY A 156 -20.37 -4.41 0.33
N GLY A 157 -21.11 -4.04 -0.73
CA GLY A 157 -20.61 -3.20 -1.81
C GLY A 157 -20.09 -1.82 -1.35
N GLY A 158 -20.74 -1.19 -0.36
CA GLY A 158 -20.32 0.12 0.15
C GLY A 158 -18.91 0.11 0.74
N VAL A 159 -18.61 -0.86 1.62
CA VAL A 159 -17.28 -1.01 2.24
C VAL A 159 -16.22 -1.35 1.18
N ARG A 160 -16.55 -2.24 0.24
CA ARG A 160 -15.64 -2.61 -0.87
C ARG A 160 -15.29 -1.40 -1.74
N SER A 161 -16.28 -0.56 -2.06
CA SER A 161 -16.07 0.67 -2.83
C SER A 161 -15.22 1.69 -2.09
N ARG A 162 -15.45 1.87 -0.78
CA ARG A 162 -14.64 2.76 0.08
C ARG A 162 -13.17 2.33 0.10
N LEU A 163 -12.90 1.06 0.40
CA LEU A 163 -11.52 0.51 0.45
C LEU A 163 -10.82 0.62 -0.92
N LYS A 164 -11.57 0.43 -2.00
CA LYS A 164 -11.05 0.64 -3.36
C LYS A 164 -10.63 2.08 -3.59
N GLU A 165 -11.45 3.04 -3.17
CA GLU A 165 -11.13 4.47 -3.32
C GLU A 165 -9.93 4.86 -2.46
N GLU A 166 -9.85 4.41 -1.21
CA GLU A 166 -8.70 4.64 -0.32
C GLU A 166 -7.40 4.12 -0.95
N TYR A 167 -7.41 2.88 -1.46
CA TYR A 167 -6.26 2.33 -2.17
C TYR A 167 -5.90 3.13 -3.44
N MET A 168 -6.89 3.50 -4.25
CA MET A 168 -6.65 4.22 -5.51
C MET A 168 -6.11 5.63 -5.24
N ALA A 169 -6.67 6.34 -4.26
CA ALA A 169 -6.20 7.64 -3.82
C ALA A 169 -4.77 7.55 -3.26
N ALA A 170 -4.45 6.55 -2.44
CA ALA A 170 -3.10 6.34 -1.94
C ALA A 170 -2.12 6.05 -3.09
N LYS A 171 -2.51 5.20 -4.04
CA LYS A 171 -1.70 4.86 -5.21
C LYS A 171 -1.43 6.07 -6.11
N GLN A 172 -2.46 6.85 -6.44
CA GLN A 172 -2.36 8.03 -7.31
C GLN A 172 -1.44 9.10 -6.72
N ASN A 173 -1.47 9.27 -5.40
CA ASN A 173 -0.72 10.32 -4.71
C ASN A 173 0.62 9.83 -4.13
N GLY A 174 1.08 8.61 -4.46
CA GLY A 174 2.33 8.06 -3.91
C GLY A 174 2.33 7.90 -2.37
N ARG A 175 1.15 7.72 -1.77
CA ARG A 175 0.93 7.61 -0.32
C ARG A 175 0.84 6.16 0.19
N ILE A 176 1.19 5.17 -0.64
CA ILE A 176 1.35 3.79 -0.15
C ILE A 176 2.61 3.73 0.70
N ILE A 177 2.47 3.41 1.97
CA ILE A 177 3.57 3.26 2.92
C ILE A 177 4.19 1.88 2.71
N THR A 178 5.41 1.83 2.18
CA THR A 178 6.15 0.58 1.96
C THR A 178 7.31 0.39 2.93
N THR A 179 7.53 1.34 3.84
CA THR A 179 8.55 1.26 4.89
C THR A 179 8.09 2.03 6.13
N LEU A 180 8.44 1.51 7.31
CA LEU A 180 8.29 2.21 8.60
C LEU A 180 9.62 2.84 9.05
N GLU A 181 10.59 2.94 8.13
CA GLU A 181 11.89 3.59 8.32
C GLU A 181 11.88 4.93 7.54
N PRO A 182 11.45 6.05 8.16
CA PRO A 182 11.25 7.33 7.46
C PRO A 182 12.50 7.84 6.75
N GLU A 183 13.68 7.54 7.28
CA GLU A 183 14.98 7.83 6.69
C GLU A 183 15.15 7.20 5.29
N LEU A 184 14.61 6.00 5.06
CA LEU A 184 14.66 5.31 3.78
C LEU A 184 13.55 5.79 2.83
N ALA A 185 12.40 6.18 3.38
CA ALA A 185 11.29 6.71 2.60
C ALA A 185 11.64 8.04 1.92
N GLN A 186 12.34 8.93 2.63
CA GLN A 186 12.77 10.24 2.10
C GLN A 186 13.80 10.08 0.98
N ALA A 187 14.81 9.22 1.17
CA ALA A 187 15.79 8.90 0.15
C ALA A 187 15.13 8.35 -1.13
N THR A 188 14.18 7.42 -0.99
CA THR A 188 13.50 6.79 -2.14
C THR A 188 12.58 7.76 -2.90
N ARG A 189 11.94 8.72 -2.20
CA ARG A 189 11.10 9.75 -2.85
C ARG A 189 11.92 10.68 -3.72
N GLN A 190 13.08 11.13 -3.23
CA GLN A 190 13.99 12.00 -3.98
C GLN A 190 14.53 11.35 -5.26
N THR A 191 14.67 10.02 -5.30
CA THR A 191 15.16 9.29 -6.49
C THR A 191 14.05 8.88 -7.47
N ARG A 192 12.78 8.92 -7.07
CA ARG A 192 11.63 8.40 -7.86
C ARG A 192 10.90 9.46 -8.68
N GLU A 193 11.26 10.73 -8.58
CA GLU A 193 10.88 11.71 -9.59
C GLU A 193 11.47 11.25 -10.92
N LYS A 194 10.68 10.51 -11.70
CA LYS A 194 11.07 10.13 -13.05
C LYS A 194 11.35 11.43 -13.80
N PRO A 195 12.43 11.52 -14.59
CA PRO A 195 12.54 12.59 -15.57
C PRO A 195 11.32 12.47 -16.48
N ASP A 196 10.42 13.45 -16.37
CA ASP A 196 9.21 13.46 -17.16
C ASP A 196 9.63 13.59 -18.62
N GLN A 197 9.08 12.75 -19.49
CA GLN A 197 9.29 12.95 -20.91
C GLN A 197 8.57 14.24 -21.25
N ASP A 198 9.31 15.25 -21.73
CA ASP A 198 8.73 16.57 -21.98
C ASP A 198 7.78 16.50 -23.17
N TRP A 199 6.47 16.44 -22.89
CA TRP A 199 5.40 16.43 -23.89
C TRP A 199 4.82 17.83 -24.15
N HIS A 200 5.36 18.90 -23.54
CA HIS A 200 4.78 20.24 -23.63
C HIS A 200 4.67 20.69 -25.10
N SER A 201 5.72 20.45 -25.88
CA SER A 201 5.82 20.91 -27.27
C SER A 201 4.82 20.18 -28.19
N GLU A 202 4.69 18.87 -28.02
CA GLU A 202 3.84 17.99 -28.82
C GLU A 202 2.36 18.27 -28.53
N ILE A 203 2.01 18.47 -27.26
CA ILE A 203 0.64 18.81 -26.86
C ILE A 203 0.26 20.21 -27.35
N ASP A 204 1.17 21.18 -27.32
CA ASP A 204 0.92 22.52 -27.89
C ASP A 204 0.70 22.48 -29.41
N VAL A 205 1.44 21.63 -30.13
CA VAL A 205 1.23 21.41 -31.56
C VAL A 205 -0.14 20.78 -31.81
N LEU A 206 -0.52 19.74 -31.04
CA LEU A 206 -1.85 19.12 -31.12
C LEU A 206 -2.97 20.11 -30.81
N ALA A 207 -2.79 21.00 -29.82
CA ALA A 207 -3.75 22.05 -29.49
C ALA A 207 -3.96 23.01 -30.67
N LYS A 208 -2.87 23.46 -31.31
CA LYS A 208 -2.93 24.32 -32.50
C LYS A 208 -3.56 23.63 -33.70
N MET A 209 -3.27 22.34 -33.92
CA MET A 209 -3.88 21.55 -35.01
C MET A 209 -5.38 21.39 -34.80
N THR A 210 -5.80 21.00 -33.61
CA THR A 210 -7.21 20.74 -33.30
C THR A 210 -8.06 22.00 -33.35
N GLU A 211 -7.53 23.19 -32.99
CA GLU A 211 -8.24 24.46 -33.16
C GLU A 211 -8.60 24.78 -34.62
N LYS A 212 -7.85 24.24 -35.59
CA LYS A 212 -8.16 24.43 -37.02
C LYS A 212 -9.24 23.47 -37.54
N MET A 213 -9.55 22.40 -36.80
CA MET A 213 -10.56 21.40 -37.19
C MET A 213 -11.97 21.92 -36.86
N LYS A 214 -12.64 22.49 -37.86
CA LYS A 214 -14.00 23.05 -37.74
C LYS A 214 -14.86 22.65 -38.95
N GLY A 215 -16.17 22.54 -38.73
CA GLY A 215 -17.13 22.23 -39.79
C GLY A 215 -17.26 20.73 -40.11
N GLY A 216 -17.97 20.44 -41.20
CA GLY A 216 -18.38 19.09 -41.60
C GLY A 216 -19.75 18.68 -41.04
N PRO A 217 -20.25 17.47 -41.39
CA PRO A 217 -21.52 16.94 -40.91
C PRO A 217 -21.61 16.96 -39.38
N ALA A 218 -22.83 16.95 -38.83
CA ALA A 218 -23.06 17.14 -37.40
C ALA A 218 -22.24 16.18 -36.51
N VAL A 219 -22.12 14.91 -36.90
CA VAL A 219 -21.31 13.91 -36.20
C VAL A 219 -19.82 14.29 -36.22
N GLN A 220 -19.29 14.70 -37.36
CA GLN A 220 -17.89 15.13 -37.49
C GLN A 220 -17.62 16.40 -36.66
N SER A 221 -18.48 17.41 -36.77
CA SER A 221 -18.36 18.67 -36.02
C SER A 221 -18.38 18.44 -34.50
N SER A 222 -19.24 17.53 -34.01
CA SER A 222 -19.31 17.19 -32.59
C SER A 222 -18.09 16.38 -32.12
N ALA A 223 -17.56 15.49 -32.95
CA ALA A 223 -16.32 14.76 -32.67
C ALA A 223 -15.10 15.70 -32.57
N PHE A 224 -14.97 16.69 -33.47
CA PHE A 224 -13.94 17.72 -33.38
C PHE A 224 -14.09 18.60 -32.13
N GLY A 225 -15.33 18.83 -31.67
CA GLY A 225 -15.61 19.50 -30.41
C GLY A 225 -15.06 18.74 -29.19
N LEU A 226 -15.29 17.43 -29.14
CA LEU A 226 -14.75 16.56 -28.09
C LEU A 226 -13.22 16.54 -28.10
N LEU A 227 -12.61 16.36 -29.28
CA LEU A 227 -11.14 16.32 -29.40
C LEU A 227 -10.50 17.61 -28.88
N ARG A 228 -11.01 18.79 -29.27
CA ARG A 228 -10.49 20.08 -28.78
C ARG A 228 -10.64 20.24 -27.27
N ALA A 229 -11.78 19.83 -26.70
CA ALA A 229 -11.99 19.89 -25.26
C ALA A 229 -11.00 19.00 -24.51
N SER A 230 -10.78 17.77 -25.01
CA SER A 230 -9.83 16.82 -24.43
C SER A 230 -8.40 17.34 -24.52
N VAL A 231 -7.97 17.87 -25.68
CA VAL A 231 -6.61 18.42 -25.84
C VAL A 231 -6.38 19.62 -24.93
N LYS A 232 -7.36 20.50 -24.72
CA LYS A 232 -7.23 21.62 -23.75
C LYS A 232 -7.08 21.15 -22.31
N LEU A 233 -7.81 20.10 -21.92
CA LEU A 233 -7.64 19.48 -20.60
C LEU A 233 -6.23 18.89 -20.47
N THR A 234 -5.76 18.14 -21.47
CA THR A 234 -4.41 17.57 -21.50
C THR A 234 -3.34 18.66 -21.41
N GLN A 235 -3.47 19.72 -22.19
CA GLN A 235 -2.54 20.85 -22.18
C GLN A 235 -2.45 21.49 -20.79
N ALA A 236 -3.58 21.71 -20.12
CA ALA A 236 -3.58 22.24 -18.77
C ALA A 236 -2.98 21.26 -17.74
N ALA A 237 -3.23 19.96 -17.89
CA ALA A 237 -2.67 18.93 -17.01
C ALA A 237 -1.15 18.80 -17.13
N VAL A 238 -0.60 18.99 -18.33
CA VAL A 238 0.85 18.99 -18.56
C VAL A 238 1.49 20.28 -18.04
N GLN A 239 0.89 21.44 -18.31
CA GLN A 239 1.46 22.74 -17.93
C GLN A 239 1.33 23.07 -16.43
N ASN A 240 0.20 22.72 -15.81
CA ASN A 240 -0.12 23.06 -14.42
C ASN A 240 -0.87 21.91 -13.74
N PRO A 241 -0.22 20.75 -13.50
CA PRO A 241 -0.86 19.56 -12.94
C PRO A 241 -1.49 19.81 -11.55
N ASP A 242 -0.94 20.73 -10.76
CA ASP A 242 -1.41 21.01 -9.40
C ASP A 242 -2.63 21.94 -9.34
N ASN A 243 -3.00 22.60 -10.45
CA ASN A 243 -4.18 23.47 -10.50
C ASN A 243 -5.47 22.66 -10.72
N LEU A 244 -5.86 21.91 -9.68
CA LEU A 244 -7.02 21.02 -9.72
C LEU A 244 -8.32 21.75 -10.08
N ASP A 245 -8.51 22.98 -9.65
CA ASP A 245 -9.71 23.78 -9.97
C ASP A 245 -9.84 24.03 -11.47
N GLN A 246 -8.73 24.34 -12.15
CA GLN A 246 -8.70 24.50 -13.59
C GLN A 246 -8.95 23.17 -14.30
N LEU A 247 -8.32 22.08 -13.84
CA LEU A 247 -8.51 20.75 -14.41
C LEU A 247 -9.97 20.30 -14.31
N TRP A 248 -10.62 20.51 -13.15
CA TRP A 248 -12.04 20.20 -12.98
C TRP A 248 -12.96 21.03 -13.88
N LYS A 249 -12.66 22.32 -14.08
CA LYS A 249 -13.42 23.16 -15.02
C LYS A 249 -13.31 22.66 -16.47
N LEU A 250 -12.12 22.23 -16.87
CA LEU A 250 -11.87 21.68 -18.22
C LEU A 250 -12.48 20.29 -18.40
N GLU A 251 -12.42 19.44 -17.37
CA GLU A 251 -13.06 18.12 -17.34
C GLU A 251 -14.57 18.22 -17.59
N ARG A 252 -15.26 19.19 -16.94
CA ARG A 252 -16.69 19.45 -17.19
C ARG A 252 -16.98 19.83 -18.64
N ARG A 253 -16.06 20.54 -19.31
CA ARG A 253 -16.19 20.88 -20.74
C ARG A 253 -16.04 19.63 -21.62
N VAL A 254 -15.12 18.73 -21.27
CA VAL A 254 -14.97 17.43 -21.95
C VAL A 254 -16.24 16.62 -21.84
N ARG A 255 -16.82 16.49 -20.63
CA ARG A 255 -18.11 15.80 -20.43
C ARG A 255 -19.21 16.40 -21.30
N THR A 256 -19.34 17.71 -21.30
CA THR A 256 -20.35 18.42 -22.11
C THR A 256 -20.17 18.12 -23.60
N ALA A 257 -18.93 18.10 -24.09
CA ALA A 257 -18.63 17.79 -25.49
C ALA A 257 -18.94 16.32 -25.84
N LEU A 258 -18.64 15.38 -24.94
CA LEU A 258 -18.97 13.96 -25.09
C LEU A 258 -20.48 13.75 -25.17
N THR A 259 -21.25 14.37 -24.28
CA THR A 259 -22.73 14.30 -24.31
C THR A 259 -23.29 14.83 -25.63
N ARG A 260 -22.72 15.92 -26.18
CA ARG A 260 -23.12 16.46 -27.49
C ARG A 260 -22.85 15.47 -28.63
N LEU A 261 -21.69 14.81 -28.63
CA LEU A 261 -21.37 13.78 -29.62
C LEU A 261 -22.35 12.60 -29.53
N GLN A 262 -22.58 12.06 -28.33
CA GLN A 262 -23.54 10.98 -28.10
C GLN A 262 -24.95 11.35 -28.58
N THR A 263 -25.41 12.56 -28.26
CA THR A 263 -26.70 13.07 -28.73
C THR A 263 -26.79 13.11 -30.26
N THR A 264 -25.68 13.44 -30.93
CA THR A 264 -25.63 13.58 -32.39
C THR A 264 -25.58 12.22 -33.08
N LEU A 265 -24.85 11.25 -32.51
CA LEU A 265 -24.86 9.85 -32.95
C LEU A 265 -26.26 9.23 -32.83
N ASN A 266 -26.90 9.37 -31.67
CA ASN A 266 -28.26 8.87 -31.45
C ASN A 266 -29.28 9.48 -32.42
N ARG A 267 -29.07 10.72 -32.88
CA ARG A 267 -29.91 11.34 -33.91
C ARG A 267 -29.62 10.74 -35.28
N ALA A 268 -28.36 10.59 -35.65
CA ALA A 268 -27.97 10.01 -36.93
C ALA A 268 -28.54 8.59 -37.10
N GLU A 269 -28.47 7.74 -36.06
CA GLU A 269 -29.03 6.37 -36.07
C GLU A 269 -30.55 6.32 -36.25
N ARG A 270 -31.29 7.35 -35.82
CA ARG A 270 -32.75 7.40 -35.99
C ARG A 270 -33.18 7.76 -37.41
N TYR A 271 -32.26 8.29 -38.22
CA TYR A 271 -32.53 8.75 -39.59
C TYR A 271 -31.68 8.01 -40.64
N SER A 272 -31.00 6.93 -40.24
CA SER A 272 -30.29 5.97 -41.10
C SER A 272 -31.13 4.72 -41.32
#